data_AF-A0A8S3TA63-F1
#
_entry.id   AF-A0A8S3TA63-F1
#
_cell.length_a   1.000
_cell.length_b   1.000
_cell.length_c   1.000
_cell.angle_alpha   90.00
_cell.angle_beta   90.00
_cell.angle_gamma   90.00
#
_symmetry.space_group_name_H-M   'P 1'
#
loop_
_entity.id
_entity.type
_entity.pdbx_description
1 polymer ?
#
loop_
_entity_poly.entity_id
_entity_poly.type
_entity_poly.pdbx_seq_one_letter_code
_entity_poly.pdbx_strand_id
1 'polypeptide(L)'
;MTGCTGSNMIVQGESPTRETLDRNQNIMDPKKTIKIGAWNVLSTRSSRLKEQTQKDYAEKDKEVKKRARKDKTNHLEERAEEAEKTAARGDLSTVYKITKELCGQSKQPPPVKDNNGKIITTEREQAARWVEHFKAVLNRPEPINDFRSTPT
;
A
#
# COMPACT_ATOMS: atom_id res chain seq x y z
N MET A 1 -23.91 52.64 -9.38
CA MET A 1 -24.47 51.66 -10.35
C MET A 1 -23.39 51.42 -11.40
N THR A 2 -22.61 50.35 -11.23
CA THR A 2 -22.51 49.19 -12.16
C THR A 2 -21.89 49.54 -13.53
N GLY A 3 -20.85 48.88 -14.02
CA GLY A 3 -20.48 47.49 -13.78
C GLY A 3 -19.04 47.14 -14.16
N CYS A 4 -18.58 46.05 -13.54
CA CYS A 4 -17.35 45.36 -13.86
C CYS A 4 -17.47 44.65 -15.22
N THR A 5 -16.53 44.92 -16.11
CA THR A 5 -16.30 44.16 -17.34
C THR A 5 -15.74 42.78 -16.99
N GLY A 6 -16.58 41.75 -17.03
CA GLY A 6 -16.14 40.37 -16.94
C GLY A 6 -15.60 39.89 -18.29
N SER A 7 -14.26 39.84 -18.43
CA SER A 7 -13.61 39.14 -19.52
C SER A 7 -13.97 37.65 -19.48
N ASN A 8 -14.67 37.18 -20.51
CA ASN A 8 -15.01 35.78 -20.68
C ASN A 8 -13.75 35.07 -21.22
N MET A 9 -12.97 34.45 -20.33
CA MET A 9 -11.85 33.57 -20.71
C MET A 9 -12.43 32.30 -21.33
N ILE A 10 -12.56 32.30 -22.66
CA ILE A 10 -12.75 31.08 -23.44
C ILE A 10 -11.40 30.35 -23.39
N VAL A 11 -11.27 29.40 -22.46
CA VAL A 11 -10.15 28.47 -22.43
C VAL A 11 -10.27 27.58 -23.66
N GLN A 12 -9.49 27.89 -24.70
CA GLN A 12 -9.29 27.01 -25.84
C GLN A 12 -8.49 25.80 -25.38
N GLY A 13 -9.18 24.79 -24.87
CA GLY A 13 -8.61 23.46 -24.70
C GLY A 13 -8.55 22.79 -26.07
N GLU A 14 -7.36 22.76 -26.68
CA GLU A 14 -7.13 21.97 -27.89
C GLU A 14 -7.25 20.46 -27.57
N SER A 15 -8.02 19.75 -28.40
CA SER A 15 -8.17 18.30 -28.34
C SER A 15 -6.83 17.61 -28.63
N PRO A 16 -6.43 16.58 -27.86
CA PRO A 16 -5.22 15.82 -28.16
C PRO A 16 -5.29 15.19 -29.56
N THR A 17 -4.36 15.54 -30.45
CA THR A 17 -4.34 15.05 -31.83
C THR A 17 -3.94 13.57 -31.89
N ARG A 18 -4.44 12.88 -32.91
CA ARG A 18 -4.26 11.44 -33.15
C ARG A 18 -2.79 10.98 -33.13
N GLU A 19 -1.86 11.87 -33.47
CA GLU A 19 -0.40 11.65 -33.48
C GLU A 19 0.23 11.67 -32.08
N THR A 20 -0.33 12.41 -31.13
CA THR A 20 0.18 12.47 -29.74
C THR A 20 -0.08 11.20 -28.95
N LEU A 21 -1.00 10.34 -29.43
CA LEU A 21 -1.41 9.09 -28.81
C LEU A 21 -0.62 7.87 -29.28
N ASP A 22 0.08 7.95 -30.43
CA ASP A 22 0.80 6.81 -31.00
C ASP A 22 2.12 6.50 -30.27
N ARG A 23 2.65 7.46 -29.52
CA ARG A 23 3.94 7.32 -28.80
C ARG A 23 3.87 6.42 -27.56
N ASN A 24 2.67 6.09 -27.07
CA ASN A 24 2.46 5.34 -25.83
C ASN A 24 1.62 4.07 -26.07
N GLN A 25 1.99 3.29 -27.07
CA GLN A 25 1.29 2.06 -27.47
C GLN A 25 1.21 0.96 -26.39
N ASN A 26 1.94 1.06 -25.27
CA ASN A 26 2.10 -0.08 -24.36
C ASN A 26 1.20 -0.12 -23.11
N ILE A 27 0.32 0.87 -22.87
CA ILE A 27 -0.64 0.80 -21.74
C ILE A 27 -1.95 1.47 -22.15
N MET A 28 -2.67 0.86 -23.09
CA MET A 28 -4.04 1.25 -23.42
C MET A 28 -4.98 0.76 -22.32
N ASP A 29 -5.04 1.52 -21.22
CA ASP A 29 -5.99 1.31 -20.13
C ASP A 29 -7.42 1.30 -20.72
N PRO A 30 -8.20 0.21 -20.57
CA PRO A 30 -9.53 0.09 -21.17
C PRO A 30 -10.46 1.22 -20.72
N LYS A 31 -10.21 1.86 -19.57
CA LYS A 31 -10.97 3.04 -19.14
C LYS A 31 -10.68 4.29 -19.96
N LYS A 32 -9.45 4.45 -20.46
CA LYS A 32 -9.05 5.59 -21.31
C LYS A 32 -9.67 5.48 -22.70
N THR A 33 -9.69 4.28 -23.28
CA THR A 33 -10.28 4.05 -24.62
C THR A 33 -11.78 4.28 -24.63
N ILE A 34 -12.49 3.87 -23.57
CA ILE A 34 -13.93 4.12 -23.45
C ILE A 34 -14.22 5.57 -23.10
N LYS A 35 -13.37 6.25 -22.31
CA LYS A 35 -13.52 7.69 -22.03
C LYS A 35 -13.39 8.54 -23.30
N ILE A 36 -12.47 8.17 -24.20
CA ILE A 36 -12.33 8.80 -25.53
C ILE A 36 -13.57 8.52 -26.39
N GLY A 37 -14.07 7.28 -26.42
CA GLY A 37 -15.32 6.93 -27.11
C GLY A 37 -16.54 7.67 -26.57
N ALA A 38 -16.67 7.81 -25.25
CA ALA A 38 -17.75 8.53 -24.58
C ALA A 38 -17.71 10.03 -24.85
N TRP A 39 -16.52 10.64 -24.94
CA TRP A 39 -16.37 12.04 -25.31
C TRP A 39 -16.87 12.32 -26.75
N ASN A 40 -16.54 11.42 -27.69
CA ASN A 40 -17.05 11.49 -29.07
C ASN A 40 -18.58 11.30 -29.15
N VAL A 41 -19.18 10.53 -28.23
CA VAL A 41 -20.63 10.29 -28.17
C VAL A 41 -21.38 11.40 -27.44
N LEU A 42 -20.76 12.09 -26.48
CA LEU A 42 -21.33 13.29 -25.82
C LEU A 42 -21.51 14.45 -26.81
N SER A 43 -20.68 14.52 -27.85
CA SER A 43 -20.83 15.40 -29.03
C SER A 43 -22.00 15.01 -29.96
N THR A 44 -22.49 13.77 -29.85
CA THR A 44 -23.54 13.22 -30.73
C THR A 44 -24.95 13.46 -30.14
N ARG A 45 -25.90 13.97 -30.93
CA ARG A 45 -27.27 14.31 -30.48
C ARG A 45 -28.22 13.11 -30.25
N SER A 46 -27.84 11.89 -30.64
CA SER A 46 -28.73 10.71 -30.56
C SER A 46 -28.77 10.07 -29.17
N SER A 47 -29.96 10.02 -28.55
CA SER A 47 -30.17 9.41 -27.23
C SER A 47 -29.81 7.91 -27.19
N ARG A 48 -30.08 7.17 -28.27
CA ARG A 48 -29.81 5.72 -28.34
C ARG A 48 -28.31 5.42 -28.29
N LEU A 49 -27.50 6.24 -28.97
CA LEU A 49 -26.05 6.05 -28.98
C LEU A 49 -25.44 6.32 -27.60
N LYS A 50 -25.93 7.34 -26.89
CA LYS A 50 -25.53 7.64 -25.51
C LYS A 50 -25.82 6.48 -24.56
N GLU A 51 -27.01 5.90 -24.65
CA GLU A 51 -27.41 4.75 -23.83
C GLU A 51 -26.54 3.52 -24.11
N GLN A 52 -26.25 3.22 -25.38
CA GLN A 52 -25.37 2.10 -25.75
C GLN A 52 -23.97 2.28 -25.18
N THR A 53 -23.37 3.46 -25.36
CA THR A 53 -22.03 3.75 -24.83
C THR A 53 -21.97 3.71 -23.31
N GLN A 54 -23.04 4.13 -22.62
CA GLN A 54 -23.13 4.01 -21.16
C GLN A 54 -23.19 2.55 -20.71
N LYS A 55 -23.94 1.69 -21.43
CA LYS A 55 -23.99 0.24 -21.17
C LYS A 55 -22.62 -0.40 -21.39
N ASP A 56 -21.96 -0.09 -22.51
CA ASP A 56 -20.64 -0.61 -22.84
C ASP A 56 -19.59 -0.19 -21.78
N TYR A 57 -19.64 1.07 -21.31
CA TYR A 57 -18.77 1.54 -20.23
C TYR A 57 -19.01 0.79 -18.93
N ALA A 58 -20.28 0.59 -18.54
CA ALA A 58 -20.63 -0.12 -17.32
C ALA A 58 -20.18 -1.59 -17.36
N GLU A 59 -20.32 -2.26 -18.50
CA GLU A 59 -19.84 -3.63 -18.69
C GLU A 59 -18.31 -3.72 -18.55
N LYS A 60 -17.59 -2.81 -19.18
CA LYS A 60 -16.14 -2.78 -19.12
C LYS A 60 -15.62 -2.43 -17.73
N ASP A 61 -16.27 -1.54 -17.00
CA ASP A 61 -15.92 -1.25 -15.61
C ASP A 61 -16.13 -2.47 -14.70
N LYS A 62 -17.22 -3.23 -14.91
CA LYS A 62 -17.44 -4.52 -14.22
C LYS A 62 -16.31 -5.50 -14.52
N GLU A 63 -15.91 -5.63 -15.78
CA GLU A 63 -14.85 -6.54 -16.21
C GLU A 63 -13.49 -6.15 -15.59
N VAL A 64 -13.15 -4.85 -15.60
CA VAL A 64 -11.92 -4.35 -14.96
C VAL A 64 -11.92 -4.66 -13.46
N LYS A 65 -13.03 -4.38 -12.76
CA LYS A 65 -13.15 -4.70 -11.32
C LYS A 65 -13.04 -6.19 -11.04
N LYS A 66 -13.62 -7.03 -11.90
CA LYS A 66 -13.52 -8.50 -11.78
C LYS A 66 -12.08 -8.96 -11.96
N ARG A 67 -11.37 -8.46 -12.98
CA ARG A 67 -9.95 -8.76 -13.20
C ARG A 67 -9.08 -8.31 -12.02
N ALA A 68 -9.26 -7.09 -11.53
CA ALA A 68 -8.50 -6.57 -10.39
C ALA A 68 -8.72 -7.39 -9.12
N ARG A 69 -9.95 -7.86 -8.87
CA ARG A 69 -10.24 -8.76 -7.74
C ARG A 69 -9.55 -10.11 -7.92
N LYS A 70 -9.64 -10.70 -9.13
CA LYS A 70 -8.99 -11.97 -9.44
C LYS A 70 -7.48 -11.89 -9.31
N ASP A 71 -6.88 -10.84 -9.84
CA ASP A 71 -5.44 -10.56 -9.75
C ASP A 71 -4.97 -10.47 -8.29
N LYS A 72 -5.71 -9.72 -7.46
CA LYS A 72 -5.46 -9.68 -6.00
C LYS A 72 -5.56 -11.07 -5.36
N THR A 73 -6.60 -11.84 -5.69
CA THR A 73 -6.76 -13.20 -5.15
C THR A 73 -5.60 -14.11 -5.57
N ASN A 74 -5.23 -14.10 -6.84
CA ASN A 74 -4.12 -14.89 -7.38
C ASN A 74 -2.80 -14.56 -6.67
N HIS A 75 -2.51 -13.27 -6.47
CA HIS A 75 -1.31 -12.85 -5.75
C HIS A 75 -1.27 -13.37 -4.30
N LEU A 76 -2.41 -13.30 -3.60
CA LEU A 76 -2.52 -13.82 -2.23
C LEU A 76 -2.34 -15.35 -2.19
N GLU A 77 -2.89 -16.06 -3.16
CA GLU A 77 -2.82 -17.51 -3.28
C GLU A 77 -1.40 -17.99 -3.60
N GLU A 78 -0.72 -17.36 -4.56
CA GLU A 78 0.70 -17.60 -4.88
C GLU A 78 1.57 -17.43 -3.64
N ARG A 79 1.38 -16.32 -2.91
CA ARG A 79 2.15 -16.02 -1.72
C ARG A 79 1.85 -17.01 -0.58
N ALA A 80 0.60 -17.47 -0.44
CA ALA A 80 0.24 -18.50 0.53
C ALA A 80 0.84 -19.88 0.19
N GLU A 81 0.85 -20.26 -1.09
CA GLU A 81 1.45 -21.52 -1.56
C GLU A 81 2.97 -21.53 -1.32
N GLU A 82 3.65 -20.39 -1.55
CA GLU A 82 5.06 -20.23 -1.21
C GLU A 82 5.31 -20.40 0.29
N ALA A 83 4.43 -19.87 1.14
CA ALA A 83 4.51 -20.04 2.59
C ALA A 83 4.40 -21.53 2.99
N GLU A 84 3.46 -22.26 2.39
CA GLU A 84 3.26 -23.69 2.64
C GLU A 84 4.50 -24.51 2.23
N LYS A 85 5.02 -24.29 1.03
CA LYS A 85 6.25 -24.97 0.53
C LYS A 85 7.45 -24.70 1.44
N THR A 86 7.57 -23.46 1.91
CA THR A 86 8.65 -23.04 2.80
C THR A 86 8.52 -23.65 4.20
N ALA A 87 7.28 -23.75 4.71
CA ALA A 87 6.99 -24.42 5.97
C ALA A 87 7.31 -25.92 5.90
N ALA A 88 6.96 -26.59 4.80
CA ALA A 88 7.29 -28.00 4.58
C ALA A 88 8.81 -28.28 4.57
N ARG A 89 9.60 -27.28 4.15
CA ARG A 89 11.08 -27.33 4.19
C ARG A 89 11.67 -26.96 5.57
N GLY A 90 10.86 -26.48 6.51
CA GLY A 90 11.31 -26.05 7.85
C GLY A 90 11.92 -24.65 7.93
N ASP A 91 11.80 -23.82 6.88
CA ASP A 91 12.32 -22.44 6.91
C ASP A 91 11.29 -21.45 7.51
N LEU A 92 11.21 -21.45 8.83
CA LEU A 92 10.28 -20.61 9.59
C LEU A 92 10.54 -19.10 9.43
N SER A 93 11.78 -18.71 9.13
CA SER A 93 12.14 -17.29 8.94
C SER A 93 11.42 -16.71 7.72
N THR A 94 11.44 -17.46 6.62
CA THR A 94 10.78 -17.05 5.38
C THR A 94 9.25 -17.14 5.49
N VAL A 95 8.71 -18.17 6.16
CA VAL A 95 7.27 -18.25 6.46
C VAL A 95 6.79 -17.00 7.21
N TYR A 96 7.51 -16.59 8.26
CA TYR A 96 7.16 -15.39 9.03
C TYR A 96 7.15 -14.12 8.17
N LYS A 97 8.11 -13.94 7.27
CA LYS A 97 8.15 -12.79 6.35
C LYS A 97 6.93 -12.78 5.43
N ILE A 98 6.61 -13.93 4.84
CA ILE A 98 5.46 -14.10 3.96
C ILE A 98 4.15 -13.78 4.69
N THR A 99 3.94 -14.36 5.87
CA THR A 99 2.74 -14.10 6.67
C THR A 99 2.65 -12.63 7.08
N LYS A 100 3.79 -12.00 7.41
CA LYS A 100 3.84 -10.57 7.75
C LYS A 100 3.41 -9.69 6.58
N GLU A 101 3.82 -10.02 5.35
CA GLU A 101 3.38 -9.32 4.14
C GLU A 101 1.87 -9.49 3.92
N LEU A 102 1.35 -10.72 4.05
CA LEU A 102 -0.07 -11.03 3.86
C LEU A 102 -0.97 -10.33 4.90
N CYS A 103 -0.56 -10.30 6.17
CA CYS A 103 -1.36 -9.73 7.25
C CYS A 103 -1.38 -8.19 7.25
N GLY A 104 -0.52 -7.51 6.46
CA GLY A 104 -0.50 -6.05 6.32
C GLY A 104 -0.24 -5.27 7.61
N GLN A 105 0.00 -5.95 8.73
CA GLN A 105 0.23 -5.36 10.05
C GLN A 105 1.73 -5.07 10.23
N SER A 106 2.28 -4.21 9.38
CA SER A 106 3.58 -3.61 9.68
C SER A 106 3.38 -2.44 10.63
N LYS A 107 3.18 -2.73 11.92
CA LYS A 107 3.46 -1.73 12.94
C LYS A 107 4.98 -1.59 12.96
N GLN A 108 5.47 -0.39 12.64
CA GLN A 108 6.89 -0.10 12.82
C GLN A 108 7.24 -0.39 14.28
N PRO A 109 8.33 -1.13 14.56
CA PRO A 109 8.74 -1.33 15.94
C PRO A 109 8.99 0.04 16.58
N PRO A 110 8.65 0.20 17.87
CA PRO A 110 8.90 1.45 18.56
C PRO A 110 10.40 1.79 18.51
N PRO A 111 10.75 3.09 18.44
CA PRO A 111 12.14 3.50 18.42
C PRO A 111 12.86 3.05 19.70
N VAL A 112 14.11 2.60 19.55
CA VAL A 112 14.96 2.21 20.69
C VAL A 112 15.32 3.46 21.48
N LYS A 113 15.12 3.42 22.80
CA LYS A 113 15.43 4.53 23.72
C LYS A 113 16.57 4.17 24.67
N ASP A 114 17.35 5.17 25.03
CA ASP A 114 18.35 5.07 26.11
C ASP A 114 17.66 5.02 27.49
N ASN A 115 18.45 4.88 28.56
CA ASN A 115 17.94 4.87 29.94
C ASN A 115 17.32 6.20 30.37
N ASN A 116 17.64 7.30 29.69
CA ASN A 116 17.09 8.63 29.92
C ASN A 116 15.83 8.90 29.08
N GLY A 117 15.38 7.92 28.28
CA GLY A 117 14.20 8.03 27.41
C GLY A 117 14.44 8.70 26.06
N LYS A 118 15.68 9.05 25.70
CA LYS A 118 16.05 9.64 24.42
C LYS A 118 16.13 8.57 23.33
N ILE A 119 15.61 8.89 22.15
CA ILE A 119 15.65 7.99 20.98
C ILE A 119 17.09 7.87 20.47
N ILE A 120 17.52 6.63 20.26
CA ILE A 120 18.82 6.28 19.70
C ILE A 120 18.69 6.09 18.19
N THR A 121 19.45 6.88 17.42
CA THR A 121 19.35 6.89 15.95
C THR A 121 20.47 6.09 15.25
N THR A 122 21.59 5.82 15.93
CA THR A 122 22.73 5.12 15.33
C THR A 122 22.74 3.62 15.68
N GLU A 123 23.10 2.77 14.72
CA GLU A 123 23.15 1.32 14.92
C GLU A 123 24.14 0.90 16.01
N ARG A 124 25.29 1.56 16.08
CA ARG A 124 26.33 1.30 17.09
C ARG A 124 25.83 1.56 18.51
N GLU A 125 25.11 2.67 18.72
CA GLU A 125 24.53 2.99 20.02
C GLU A 125 23.37 2.07 20.38
N GLN A 126 22.55 1.67 19.40
CA GLN A 126 21.50 0.68 19.63
C GLN A 126 22.11 -0.65 20.08
N ALA A 127 23.16 -1.14 19.40
CA ALA A 127 23.87 -2.35 19.79
C ALA A 127 24.45 -2.24 21.22
N ALA A 128 25.06 -1.11 21.58
CA ALA A 128 25.54 -0.87 22.93
C ALA A 128 24.41 -0.90 23.97
N ARG A 129 23.26 -0.30 23.64
CA ARG A 129 22.05 -0.31 24.49
C ARG A 129 21.49 -1.72 24.71
N TRP A 130 21.49 -2.56 23.68
CA TRP A 130 21.11 -3.98 23.78
C TRP A 130 22.05 -4.75 24.71
N VAL A 131 23.36 -4.56 24.56
CA VAL A 131 24.37 -5.21 25.42
C VAL A 131 24.18 -4.80 26.88
N GLU A 132 23.97 -3.51 27.16
CA GLU A 132 23.71 -3.03 28.51
C GLU A 132 22.42 -3.63 29.10
N HIS A 133 21.33 -3.64 28.34
CA HIS A 133 20.05 -4.19 28.79
C HIS A 133 20.17 -5.67 29.15
N PHE A 134 20.73 -6.48 28.25
CA PHE A 134 20.86 -7.92 28.49
C PHE A 134 21.84 -8.23 29.62
N LYS A 135 22.91 -7.44 29.79
CA LYS A 135 23.82 -7.59 30.94
C LYS A 135 23.08 -7.40 32.27
N ALA A 136 22.22 -6.38 32.38
CA ALA A 136 21.46 -6.12 33.59
C ALA A 136 20.37 -7.18 33.86
N VAL A 137 19.67 -7.62 32.81
CA VAL A 137 18.57 -8.59 32.95
C VAL A 137 19.07 -10.00 33.23
N LEU A 138 20.13 -10.45 32.55
CA LEU A 138 20.59 -11.84 32.62
C LEU A 138 21.60 -12.09 33.75
N ASN A 139 22.30 -11.06 34.25
CA ASN A 139 23.31 -11.21 35.31
C ASN A 139 22.88 -10.58 36.65
N ARG A 140 21.58 -10.64 36.98
CA ARG A 140 21.09 -10.12 38.26
C ARG A 140 21.64 -10.97 39.42
N PRO A 141 22.24 -10.36 40.47
CA PRO A 141 22.69 -11.12 41.65
C PRO A 141 21.51 -11.77 42.35
N GLU A 142 21.77 -12.87 43.07
CA GLU A 142 20.75 -13.56 43.86
C GLU A 142 20.03 -12.59 44.80
N PRO A 143 18.69 -12.63 44.88
CA PRO A 143 17.96 -11.78 45.80
C PRO A 143 18.41 -12.11 47.24
N ILE A 144 18.76 -11.07 47.99
CA ILE A 144 19.11 -11.21 49.40
C ILE A 144 17.84 -11.63 50.15
N ASN A 145 17.77 -12.89 50.54
CA ASN A 145 16.71 -13.41 51.41
C ASN A 145 16.96 -12.92 52.84
N ASP A 146 16.39 -11.78 53.20
CA ASP A 146 16.39 -11.23 54.56
C ASP A 146 15.37 -11.93 55.50
N PHE A 147 15.14 -13.24 55.31
CA PHE A 147 14.47 -14.04 56.33
C PHE A 147 15.45 -14.37 57.45
N ARG A 148 15.83 -13.33 58.20
CA ARG A 148 16.60 -13.43 59.42
C ARG A 148 15.70 -14.10 60.47
N SER A 149 15.83 -15.42 60.60
CA SER A 149 15.46 -16.12 61.84
C SER A 149 16.28 -15.48 62.97
N THR A 150 15.67 -14.58 63.73
CA THR A 150 16.22 -14.11 65.01
C THR A 150 15.90 -15.16 66.06
N PRO A 151 16.88 -15.89 66.63
CA PRO A 151 16.66 -16.58 67.88
C PRO A 151 16.92 -15.57 69.01
N THR A 152 15.97 -15.44 69.93
CA THR A 152 16.18 -14.89 71.27
C THR A 152 15.63 -15.90 72.24
#